data_AF-A0A933BSD7-F1
#
_entry.id   AF-A0A933BSD7-F1
#
_cell.length_a   1.000
_cell.length_b   1.000
_cell.length_c   1.000
_cell.angle_alpha   90.00
_cell.angle_beta   90.00
_cell.angle_gamma   90.00
#
_symmetry.space_group_name_H-M   'P 1'
#
loop_
_entity.id
_entity.type
_entity.pdbx_description
1 polymer ?
#
loop_
_entity_poly.entity_id
_entity_poly.type
_entity_poly.pdbx_seq_one_letter_code
_entity_poly.pdbx_strand_id
1 'polypeptide(L)'
;AVGIGLFITFIGFVQGGIVTDNPGTLVQLGNLRSLPALFTLSGVVVIAAMLHRKIKGAILIGMMIMVALGVPFGLVQYKGVLAAPPDIRPTWLQLDVAGALDLGILTIAAVFLFVDLFDTAGTLVGVGQQGGFLKDGKLPRATQALMPDAVATSAGALAGTSTVTCYIESAAGVAEGGRTGLAAVVTALLFLLALLFSPVAEMIGGGYEVRKGVVLYPITAPVLIIVGSLMVSNIVNIDWRRWDESLPSFLVLIGMPLTYSIADGMALGFISYPAIKVLCGKPKDVHWCLYLIAALFVLRYFTY
;
A
#
# COMPACT_ATOMS: atom_id res chain seq x y z
N ALA A 1 3.40 -7.36 0.21
CA ALA A 1 4.37 -6.49 -0.51
C ALA A 1 4.27 -6.50 -2.04
N VAL A 2 4.71 -7.54 -2.77
CA VAL A 2 4.85 -7.47 -4.25
C VAL A 2 3.53 -7.22 -4.98
N GLY A 3 2.47 -7.98 -4.69
CA GLY A 3 1.15 -7.74 -5.29
C GLY A 3 0.58 -6.35 -4.99
N ILE A 4 0.81 -5.85 -3.76
CA ILE A 4 0.43 -4.48 -3.36
C ILE A 4 1.21 -3.46 -4.18
N GLY A 5 2.52 -3.68 -4.39
CA GLY A 5 3.34 -2.85 -5.26
C GLY A 5 2.84 -2.77 -6.70
N LEU A 6 2.42 -3.91 -7.27
CA LEU A 6 1.78 -3.96 -8.60
C LEU A 6 0.43 -3.22 -8.60
N PHE A 7 -0.39 -3.38 -7.57
CA PHE A 7 -1.67 -2.68 -7.43
C PHE A 7 -1.49 -1.16 -7.32
N ILE A 8 -0.58 -0.69 -6.46
CA ILE A 8 -0.26 0.74 -6.31
C ILE A 8 0.28 1.30 -7.62
N THR A 9 1.13 0.55 -8.33
CA THR A 9 1.62 0.95 -9.66
C THR A 9 0.47 1.08 -10.65
N PHE A 10 -0.47 0.13 -10.64
CA PHE A 10 -1.66 0.17 -11.49
C PHE A 10 -2.55 1.38 -11.17
N ILE A 11 -2.78 1.67 -9.89
CA ILE A 11 -3.48 2.89 -9.46
C ILE A 11 -2.74 4.13 -9.97
N GLY A 12 -1.41 4.17 -9.89
CA GLY A 12 -0.61 5.25 -10.43
C GLY A 12 -0.80 5.43 -11.94
N PHE A 13 -0.85 4.33 -12.71
CA PHE A 13 -1.15 4.42 -14.15
C PHE A 13 -2.56 4.92 -14.45
N VAL A 14 -3.57 4.49 -13.69
CA VAL A 14 -4.95 4.93 -13.85
C VAL A 14 -5.09 6.41 -13.47
N GLN A 15 -4.61 6.79 -12.27
CA GLN A 15 -4.65 8.16 -11.78
C GLN A 15 -3.82 9.12 -12.64
N GLY A 16 -2.76 8.63 -13.29
CA GLY A 16 -1.95 9.42 -14.22
C GLY A 16 -2.56 9.56 -15.62
N GLY A 17 -3.66 8.87 -15.93
CA GLY A 17 -4.27 8.85 -17.27
C GLY A 17 -3.48 8.06 -18.31
N ILE A 18 -2.56 7.19 -17.87
CA ILE A 18 -1.77 6.30 -18.73
C ILE A 18 -2.61 5.06 -19.10
N VAL A 19 -3.39 4.55 -18.15
CA VAL A 19 -4.33 3.45 -18.36
C VAL A 19 -5.75 3.94 -18.16
N THR A 20 -6.64 3.59 -19.10
CA THR A 20 -8.08 3.88 -19.02
C THR A 20 -8.88 2.61 -19.24
N ASP A 21 -10.15 2.62 -18.85
CA ASP A 21 -11.06 1.51 -19.07
C ASP A 21 -11.38 1.31 -20.57
N ASN A 22 -11.63 0.07 -20.95
CA ASN A 22 -12.13 -0.30 -22.28
C ASN A 22 -13.14 -1.44 -22.15
N PRO A 23 -14.38 -1.30 -22.65
CA PRO A 23 -15.39 -2.36 -22.58
C PRO A 23 -14.98 -3.69 -23.23
N GLY A 24 -14.12 -3.68 -24.24
CA GLY A 24 -13.67 -4.87 -24.97
C GLY A 24 -12.42 -5.56 -24.42
N THR A 25 -11.56 -4.85 -23.68
CA THR A 25 -10.26 -5.38 -23.19
C THR A 25 -10.03 -5.16 -21.70
N LEU A 26 -11.03 -4.65 -20.96
CA LEU A 26 -10.98 -4.13 -19.59
C LEU A 26 -10.11 -2.88 -19.45
N VAL A 27 -8.87 -2.93 -19.93
CA VAL A 27 -7.90 -1.83 -19.90
C VAL A 27 -7.40 -1.50 -21.30
N GLN A 28 -7.11 -0.23 -21.53
CA GLN A 28 -6.43 0.27 -22.73
C GLN A 28 -5.46 1.39 -22.38
N LEU A 29 -4.58 1.71 -23.33
CA LEU A 29 -3.71 2.86 -23.21
C LEU A 29 -4.54 4.16 -23.31
N GLY A 30 -4.39 5.03 -22.32
CA GLY A 30 -5.00 6.35 -22.31
C GLY A 30 -4.35 7.30 -23.31
N ASN A 31 -4.86 8.55 -23.35
CA ASN A 31 -4.27 9.57 -24.21
C ASN A 31 -2.94 10.07 -23.64
N LEU A 32 -1.82 9.50 -24.10
CA LEU A 32 -0.47 9.89 -23.67
C LEU A 32 -0.08 11.31 -24.08
N ARG A 33 -0.80 11.95 -25.01
CA ARG A 33 -0.60 13.37 -25.36
C ARG A 33 -1.33 14.31 -24.40
N SER A 34 -2.15 13.77 -23.51
CA SER A 34 -2.81 14.58 -22.49
C SER A 34 -1.79 15.14 -21.50
N LEU A 35 -2.06 16.36 -21.05
CA LEU A 35 -1.20 17.05 -20.10
C LEU A 35 -0.97 16.24 -18.79
N PRO A 36 -1.99 15.58 -18.19
CA PRO A 36 -1.80 14.74 -17.00
C PRO A 36 -0.89 13.52 -17.25
N ALA A 37 -1.02 12.86 -18.40
CA ALA A 37 -0.20 11.70 -18.74
C ALA A 37 1.26 12.10 -18.95
N LEU A 38 1.51 13.23 -19.63
CA LEU A 38 2.86 13.78 -19.82
C LEU A 38 3.49 14.20 -18.48
N PHE A 39 2.73 14.84 -17.60
CA PHE A 39 3.18 15.15 -16.24
C PHE A 39 3.52 13.89 -15.45
N THR A 40 2.68 12.85 -15.56
CA THR A 40 2.93 11.59 -14.87
C THR A 40 4.23 10.94 -15.36
N LEU A 41 4.39 10.79 -16.68
CA LEU A 41 5.57 10.17 -17.28
C LEU A 41 6.85 10.96 -16.99
N SER A 42 6.81 12.28 -17.12
CA SER A 42 7.95 13.14 -16.80
C SER A 42 8.30 13.09 -15.31
N GLY A 43 7.30 13.07 -14.42
CA GLY A 43 7.50 12.90 -12.99
C GLY A 43 8.18 11.58 -12.64
N VAL A 44 7.78 10.47 -13.28
CA VAL A 44 8.44 9.16 -13.09
C VAL A 44 9.91 9.25 -13.49
N VAL A 45 10.21 9.84 -14.65
CA VAL A 45 11.59 10.00 -15.14
C VAL A 45 12.42 10.88 -14.20
N VAL A 46 11.87 12.00 -13.73
CA VAL A 46 12.56 12.92 -12.81
C VAL A 46 12.87 12.21 -11.49
N ILE A 47 11.87 11.58 -10.87
CA ILE A 47 12.07 10.87 -9.60
C ILE A 47 13.06 9.72 -9.78
N ALA A 48 12.96 8.94 -10.85
CA ALA A 48 13.89 7.85 -11.15
C ALA A 48 15.33 8.35 -11.32
N ALA A 49 15.54 9.46 -12.03
CA ALA A 49 16.85 10.07 -12.20
C ALA A 49 17.45 10.54 -10.86
N MET A 50 16.61 11.12 -9.98
CA MET A 50 17.03 11.55 -8.65
C MET A 50 17.36 10.37 -7.73
N LEU A 51 16.57 9.28 -7.79
CA LEU A 51 16.83 8.04 -7.08
C LEU A 51 18.14 7.39 -7.54
N HIS A 52 18.40 7.34 -8.85
CA HIS A 52 19.65 6.84 -9.41
C HIS A 52 20.87 7.64 -8.90
N ARG A 53 20.71 8.96 -8.76
CA ARG A 53 21.73 9.86 -8.18
C ARG A 53 21.84 9.79 -6.65
N LYS A 54 21.07 8.91 -6.00
CA LYS A 54 21.06 8.72 -4.54
C LYS A 54 20.76 10.01 -3.77
N ILE A 55 19.91 10.88 -4.32
CA ILE A 55 19.49 12.12 -3.65
C ILE A 55 18.56 11.75 -2.48
N LYS A 56 18.93 12.14 -1.25
CA LYS A 56 18.10 11.91 -0.06
C LYS A 56 16.77 12.67 -0.20
N GLY A 57 15.66 11.97 0.00
CA GLY A 57 14.33 12.55 -0.19
C GLY A 57 13.91 12.71 -1.66
N ALA A 58 14.52 11.99 -2.61
CA ALA A 58 14.23 12.08 -4.04
C ALA A 58 12.74 12.04 -4.39
N ILE A 59 11.96 11.16 -3.74
CA ILE A 59 10.52 11.04 -3.96
C ILE A 59 9.79 12.33 -3.55
N LEU A 60 10.08 12.86 -2.36
CA LEU A 60 9.46 14.09 -1.83
C LEU A 60 9.85 15.31 -2.68
N ILE A 61 11.14 15.46 -2.99
CA ILE A 61 11.64 16.58 -3.80
C ILE A 61 11.04 16.50 -5.21
N GLY A 62 10.99 15.31 -5.81
CA GLY A 62 10.36 15.10 -7.11
C GLY A 62 8.88 15.50 -7.08
N MET A 63 8.14 15.12 -6.03
CA MET A 63 6.76 15.54 -5.84
C MET A 63 6.62 17.07 -5.75
N MET A 64 7.50 17.74 -4.99
CA MET A 64 7.50 19.21 -4.89
C MET A 64 7.83 19.89 -6.22
N ILE A 65 8.74 19.33 -7.03
CA ILE A 65 9.02 19.81 -8.38
C ILE A 65 7.76 19.68 -9.25
N MET A 66 7.07 18.54 -9.21
CA MET A 66 5.85 18.33 -9.99
C MET A 66 4.73 19.28 -9.55
N VAL A 67 4.60 19.56 -8.25
CA VAL A 67 3.66 20.58 -7.74
C VAL A 67 4.00 21.96 -8.29
N ALA A 68 5.27 22.38 -8.16
CA ALA A 68 5.71 23.70 -8.63
C ALA A 68 5.54 23.87 -10.14
N LEU A 69 5.82 22.82 -10.92
CA LEU A 69 5.56 22.80 -12.36
C LEU A 69 4.06 22.69 -12.67
N GLY A 70 3.24 22.07 -11.83
CA GLY A 70 1.81 21.90 -12.05
C GLY A 70 0.99 23.17 -11.91
N VAL A 71 1.44 24.12 -11.08
CA VAL A 71 0.76 25.43 -10.86
C VAL A 71 0.62 26.25 -12.15
N PRO A 72 1.67 26.56 -12.94
CA PRO A 72 1.54 27.37 -14.14
C PRO A 72 0.71 26.69 -15.25
N PHE A 73 0.64 25.36 -15.24
CA PHE A 73 -0.17 24.59 -16.19
C PHE A 73 -1.62 24.39 -15.73
N GLY A 74 -2.02 24.94 -14.59
CA GLY A 74 -3.37 24.81 -14.04
C GLY A 74 -3.72 23.39 -13.52
N LEU A 75 -2.72 22.50 -13.41
CA LEU A 75 -2.89 21.16 -12.86
C LEU A 75 -3.02 21.17 -11.33
N VAL A 76 -2.43 22.18 -10.68
CA VAL A 76 -2.46 22.34 -9.22
C VAL A 76 -3.05 23.71 -8.89
N GLN A 77 -4.10 23.71 -8.07
CA GLN A 77 -4.66 24.93 -7.52
C GLN A 77 -3.96 25.28 -6.22
N TYR A 78 -3.41 26.49 -6.13
CA TYR A 78 -2.76 26.96 -4.91
C TYR A 78 -3.79 27.16 -3.80
N LYS A 79 -3.64 26.43 -2.69
CA LYS A 79 -4.52 26.50 -1.52
C LYS A 79 -3.89 27.13 -0.28
N GLY A 80 -2.66 27.65 -0.41
CA GLY A 80 -1.87 28.15 0.71
C GLY A 80 -0.81 27.16 1.17
N VAL A 81 -0.12 27.50 2.26
CA VAL A 81 0.97 26.69 2.84
C VAL A 81 0.64 26.25 4.26
N LEU A 82 0.03 27.13 5.05
CA LEU A 82 -0.30 26.91 6.45
C LEU A 82 -1.81 27.05 6.66
N ALA A 83 -2.39 26.09 7.36
CA ALA A 83 -3.77 26.16 7.85
C ALA A 83 -3.87 25.53 9.24
N ALA A 84 -5.02 25.75 9.90
CA ALA A 84 -5.36 24.97 11.07
C ALA A 84 -5.46 23.48 10.69
N PRO A 85 -5.08 22.55 11.59
CA PRO A 85 -5.24 21.12 11.33
C PRO A 85 -6.67 20.78 10.91
N PRO A 86 -6.85 19.83 9.97
CA PRO A 86 -8.18 19.43 9.54
C PRO A 86 -9.01 18.88 10.69
N ASP A 87 -10.31 19.11 10.62
CA ASP A 87 -11.26 18.74 11.67
C ASP A 87 -11.44 17.22 11.71
N ILE A 88 -11.26 16.61 12.89
CA ILE A 88 -11.39 15.17 13.12
C ILE A 88 -12.84 14.74 13.41
N ARG A 89 -13.74 15.69 13.72
CA ARG A 89 -15.14 15.40 14.09
C ARG A 89 -15.90 14.49 13.09
N PRO A 90 -15.69 14.56 11.77
CA PRO A 90 -16.41 13.71 10.81
C PRO A 90 -16.09 12.22 10.92
N THR A 91 -14.95 11.84 11.51
CA THR A 91 -14.50 10.44 11.59
C THR A 91 -14.31 9.96 13.02
N TRP A 92 -14.08 10.89 13.97
CA TRP A 92 -13.87 10.59 15.37
C TRP A 92 -15.08 9.87 16.00
N LEU A 93 -14.88 8.60 16.37
CA LEU A 93 -15.89 7.74 17.00
C LEU A 93 -17.18 7.55 16.18
N GLN A 94 -17.17 7.88 14.88
CA GLN A 94 -18.29 7.64 13.96
C GLN A 94 -18.30 6.17 13.51
N LEU A 95 -18.39 5.25 14.46
CA LEU A 95 -18.30 3.82 14.24
C LEU A 95 -19.66 3.26 13.79
N ASP A 96 -19.68 2.59 12.65
CA ASP A 96 -20.84 1.80 12.21
C ASP A 96 -20.72 0.35 12.68
N VAL A 97 -21.04 0.13 13.96
CA VAL A 97 -21.00 -1.20 14.58
C VAL A 97 -22.06 -2.13 14.00
N ALA A 98 -23.22 -1.59 13.61
CA ALA A 98 -24.31 -2.37 13.03
C ALA A 98 -23.93 -2.89 11.64
N GLY A 99 -23.35 -2.04 10.79
CA GLY A 99 -22.78 -2.45 9.50
C GLY A 99 -21.62 -3.43 9.67
N ALA A 100 -20.77 -3.25 10.67
CA ALA A 100 -19.64 -4.16 10.92
C ALA A 100 -20.04 -5.61 11.24
N LEU A 101 -21.26 -5.84 11.74
CA LEU A 101 -21.79 -7.17 12.03
C LEU A 101 -22.42 -7.86 10.83
N ASP A 102 -22.54 -7.18 9.68
CA ASP A 102 -22.95 -7.80 8.43
C ASP A 102 -21.96 -8.92 8.05
N LEU A 103 -22.47 -10.08 7.63
CA LEU A 103 -21.64 -11.26 7.33
C LEU A 103 -20.58 -10.98 6.26
N GLY A 104 -20.88 -10.10 5.29
CA GLY A 104 -19.93 -9.69 4.26
C GLY A 104 -18.77 -8.90 4.86
N ILE A 105 -19.07 -7.89 5.69
CA ILE A 105 -18.07 -7.04 6.34
C ILE A 105 -17.27 -7.82 7.38
N LEU A 106 -17.92 -8.70 8.16
CA LEU A 106 -17.27 -9.56 9.15
C LEU A 106 -16.22 -10.46 8.49
N THR A 107 -16.54 -11.02 7.31
CA THR A 107 -15.62 -11.88 6.58
C THR A 107 -14.43 -11.08 6.03
N ILE A 108 -14.68 -9.85 5.53
CA ILE A 108 -13.62 -8.93 5.10
C ILE A 108 -12.72 -8.55 6.28
N ALA A 109 -13.30 -8.19 7.43
CA ALA A 109 -12.57 -7.83 8.63
C ALA A 109 -11.70 -9.00 9.15
N ALA A 110 -12.24 -10.21 9.18
CA ALA A 110 -11.50 -11.42 9.57
C ALA A 110 -10.31 -11.67 8.64
N VAL A 111 -10.50 -11.51 7.32
CA VAL A 111 -9.41 -11.59 6.35
C VAL A 111 -8.35 -10.53 6.65
N PHE A 112 -8.74 -9.25 6.69
CA PHE A 112 -7.84 -8.12 6.91
C PHE A 112 -7.05 -8.23 8.21
N LEU A 113 -7.64 -8.78 9.27
CA LEU A 113 -6.93 -9.09 10.52
C LEU A 113 -5.73 -10.02 10.29
N PHE A 114 -5.91 -11.11 9.54
CA PHE A 114 -4.81 -12.03 9.26
C PHE A 114 -3.79 -11.42 8.29
N VAL A 115 -4.23 -10.61 7.33
CA VAL A 115 -3.32 -9.88 6.44
C VAL A 115 -2.42 -8.95 7.24
N ASP A 116 -3.03 -8.11 8.08
CA ASP A 116 -2.35 -7.13 8.91
C ASP A 116 -1.36 -7.83 9.84
N LEU A 117 -1.79 -8.90 10.50
CA LEU A 117 -0.91 -9.73 11.34
C LEU A 117 0.31 -10.23 10.57
N PHE A 118 0.14 -10.75 9.35
CA PHE A 118 1.24 -11.28 8.55
C PHE A 118 2.11 -10.19 7.94
N ASP A 119 1.55 -9.03 7.57
CA ASP A 119 2.30 -7.90 7.03
C ASP A 119 3.16 -7.26 8.12
N THR A 120 2.60 -7.09 9.32
CA THR A 120 3.33 -6.63 10.50
C THR A 120 4.41 -7.62 10.90
N ALA A 121 4.10 -8.92 10.97
CA ALA A 121 5.11 -9.94 11.28
C ALA A 121 6.23 -9.97 10.23
N GLY A 122 5.89 -9.94 8.94
CA GLY A 122 6.84 -9.93 7.83
C GLY A 122 7.72 -8.68 7.85
N THR A 123 7.13 -7.52 8.09
CA THR A 123 7.84 -6.25 8.21
C THR A 123 8.75 -6.22 9.43
N LEU A 124 8.28 -6.66 10.59
CA LEU A 124 9.10 -6.76 11.81
C LEU A 124 10.30 -7.69 11.62
N VAL A 125 10.12 -8.83 10.95
CA VAL A 125 11.23 -9.74 10.64
C VAL A 125 12.18 -9.11 9.62
N GLY A 126 11.67 -8.53 8.53
CA GLY A 126 12.49 -7.91 7.49
C GLY A 126 13.32 -6.72 8.00
N VAL A 127 12.67 -5.78 8.68
CA VAL A 127 13.35 -4.62 9.31
C VAL A 127 14.24 -5.08 10.47
N GLY A 128 13.78 -6.06 11.25
CA GLY A 128 14.54 -6.66 12.36
C GLY A 128 15.84 -7.31 11.90
N GLN A 129 15.81 -7.99 10.75
CA GLN A 129 16.99 -8.58 10.12
C GLN A 129 17.96 -7.50 9.65
N GLN A 130 17.48 -6.48 8.93
CA GLN A 130 18.29 -5.38 8.44
C GLN A 130 18.95 -4.59 9.58
N GLY A 131 18.25 -4.45 10.72
CA GLY A 131 18.74 -3.77 11.92
C GLY A 131 19.66 -4.62 12.81
N GLY A 132 19.86 -5.90 12.49
CA GLY A 132 20.65 -6.81 13.32
C GLY A 132 20.00 -7.14 14.67
N PHE A 133 18.67 -7.09 14.75
CA PHE A 133 17.90 -7.33 15.97
C PHE A 133 17.50 -8.80 16.18
N LEU A 134 17.66 -9.65 15.16
CA LEU A 134 17.40 -11.09 15.24
C LEU A 134 18.44 -11.80 16.13
N LYS A 135 17.96 -12.69 16.99
CA LYS A 135 18.79 -13.63 17.77
C LYS A 135 18.37 -15.04 17.41
N ASP A 136 19.30 -15.87 16.93
CA ASP A 136 19.03 -17.25 16.51
C ASP A 136 17.90 -17.37 15.47
N GLY A 137 17.84 -16.41 14.53
CA GLY A 137 16.79 -16.34 13.52
C GLY A 137 15.40 -15.96 14.06
N LYS A 138 15.28 -15.60 15.34
CA LYS A 138 14.03 -15.18 15.98
C LYS A 138 14.10 -13.73 16.43
N LEU A 139 12.99 -13.03 16.32
CA LEU A 139 12.88 -11.67 16.85
C LEU A 139 12.66 -11.76 18.38
N PRO A 140 13.59 -11.28 19.22
CA PRO A 140 13.39 -11.25 20.65
C PRO A 140 12.21 -10.33 20.96
N ARG A 141 11.31 -10.75 21.86
CA ARG A 141 10.13 -9.97 22.28
C ARG A 141 9.15 -9.67 21.13
N ALA A 142 8.95 -10.64 20.23
CA ALA A 142 8.03 -10.49 19.10
C ALA A 142 6.62 -10.04 19.51
N THR A 143 6.06 -10.59 20.59
CA THR A 143 4.74 -10.17 21.10
C THR A 143 4.71 -8.69 21.50
N GLN A 144 5.77 -8.20 22.17
CA GLN A 144 5.87 -6.78 22.52
C GLN A 144 6.12 -5.89 21.30
N ALA A 145 6.72 -6.42 20.23
CA ALA A 145 6.89 -5.71 18.97
C ALA A 145 5.59 -5.64 18.15
N LEU A 146 4.71 -6.62 18.28
CA LEU A 146 3.39 -6.66 17.64
C LEU A 146 2.34 -5.81 18.38
N MET A 147 2.51 -5.59 19.68
CA MET A 147 1.57 -4.79 20.50
C MET A 147 1.35 -3.35 20.00
N PRO A 148 2.39 -2.57 19.65
CA PRO A 148 2.21 -1.21 19.11
C PRO A 148 1.34 -1.16 17.87
N ASP A 149 1.47 -2.17 17.01
CA ASP A 149 0.69 -2.30 15.78
C ASP A 149 -0.79 -2.53 16.10
N ALA A 150 -1.11 -3.53 16.92
CA ALA A 150 -2.49 -3.80 17.35
C ALA A 150 -3.15 -2.59 18.05
N VAL A 151 -2.40 -1.87 18.89
CA VAL A 151 -2.87 -0.65 19.55
C VAL A 151 -3.09 0.47 18.53
N ALA A 152 -2.17 0.66 17.59
CA ALA A 152 -2.29 1.68 16.55
C ALA A 152 -3.45 1.39 15.59
N THR A 153 -3.65 0.13 15.17
CA THR A 153 -4.78 -0.28 14.33
C THR A 153 -6.10 -0.04 15.04
N SER A 154 -6.20 -0.43 16.32
CA SER A 154 -7.41 -0.24 17.12
C SER A 154 -7.70 1.24 17.37
N ALA A 155 -6.68 2.02 17.73
CA ALA A 155 -6.83 3.47 17.95
C ALA A 155 -7.12 4.24 16.65
N GLY A 156 -6.52 3.82 15.53
CA GLY A 156 -6.78 4.38 14.19
C GLY A 156 -8.21 4.14 13.75
N ALA A 157 -8.76 2.95 14.00
CA ALA A 157 -10.17 2.65 13.75
C ALA A 157 -11.12 3.58 14.52
N LEU A 158 -10.80 3.92 15.78
CA LEU A 158 -11.57 4.90 16.58
C LEU A 158 -11.49 6.33 16.01
N ALA A 159 -10.36 6.68 15.39
CA ALA A 159 -10.20 7.94 14.68
C ALA A 159 -10.83 7.94 13.26
N GLY A 160 -11.37 6.79 12.83
CA GLY A 160 -11.96 6.57 11.51
C GLY A 160 -10.95 6.57 10.37
N THR A 161 -9.69 6.21 10.65
CA THR A 161 -8.66 6.00 9.61
C THR A 161 -8.69 4.56 9.11
N SER A 162 -8.08 4.30 7.95
CA SER A 162 -7.75 2.94 7.53
C SER A 162 -6.82 2.25 8.54
N THR A 163 -6.69 0.93 8.43
CA THR A 163 -5.80 0.13 9.28
C THR A 163 -4.36 0.67 9.22
N VAL A 164 -3.81 0.98 10.40
CA VAL A 164 -2.43 1.45 10.55
C VAL A 164 -1.52 0.23 10.62
N THR A 165 -0.40 0.24 9.91
CA THR A 165 0.52 -0.91 9.91
C THR A 165 1.99 -0.46 9.89
N CYS A 166 2.90 -1.40 10.10
CA CYS A 166 4.34 -1.19 10.04
C CYS A 166 4.82 -1.04 8.58
N TYR A 167 5.64 -0.03 8.30
CA TYR A 167 6.18 0.21 6.94
C TYR A 167 7.48 -0.55 6.69
N ILE A 168 7.51 -1.41 5.67
CA ILE A 168 8.72 -2.11 5.22
C ILE A 168 9.82 -1.15 4.71
N GLU A 169 9.41 0.01 4.20
CA GLU A 169 10.28 1.10 3.76
C GLU A 169 11.13 1.67 4.90
N SER A 170 10.70 1.47 6.17
CA SER A 170 11.50 1.82 7.35
C SER A 170 12.85 1.10 7.39
N ALA A 171 13.00 -0.02 6.65
CA ALA A 171 14.28 -0.68 6.46
C ALA A 171 15.35 0.27 5.87
N ALA A 172 14.98 1.24 5.04
CA ALA A 172 15.91 2.25 4.52
C ALA A 172 16.40 3.19 5.64
N GLY A 173 15.52 3.56 6.57
CA GLY A 173 15.90 4.34 7.76
C GLY A 173 16.85 3.56 8.68
N VAL A 174 16.62 2.26 8.83
CA VAL A 174 17.52 1.37 9.58
C VAL A 174 18.87 1.22 8.88
N ALA A 175 18.89 1.10 7.56
CA ALA A 175 20.10 1.03 6.75
C ALA A 175 20.96 2.30 6.85
N GLU A 176 20.34 3.48 6.97
CA GLU A 176 21.02 4.76 7.21
C GLU A 176 21.49 4.95 8.67
N GLY A 177 21.29 3.96 9.55
CA GLY A 177 21.77 3.97 10.93
C GLY A 177 20.69 4.21 12.00
N GLY A 178 19.40 4.25 11.62
CA GLY A 178 18.28 4.29 12.54
C GLY A 178 18.19 3.01 13.39
N ARG A 179 18.76 3.03 14.59
CA ARG A 179 18.79 1.85 15.49
C ARG A 179 17.92 1.98 16.73
N THR A 180 17.32 3.15 16.95
CA THR A 180 16.49 3.42 18.14
C THR A 180 15.08 3.83 17.72
N GLY A 181 14.13 3.68 18.64
CA GLY A 181 12.75 4.18 18.45
C GLY A 181 12.65 5.71 18.35
N LEU A 182 13.72 6.46 18.67
CA LEU A 182 13.72 7.91 18.58
C LEU A 182 13.48 8.40 17.16
N ALA A 183 14.01 7.71 16.14
CA ALA A 183 13.76 8.06 14.75
C ALA A 183 12.26 7.98 14.42
N ALA A 184 11.58 6.92 14.91
CA ALA A 184 10.14 6.76 14.74
C ALA A 184 9.34 7.84 15.48
N VAL A 185 9.73 8.17 16.71
CA VAL A 185 9.09 9.24 17.51
C VAL A 185 9.25 10.61 16.85
N VAL A 186 10.45 10.95 16.38
CA VAL A 186 10.70 12.21 15.66
C VAL A 186 9.88 12.24 14.37
N THR A 187 9.82 11.13 13.64
CA THR A 187 9.00 11.03 12.42
C THR A 187 7.52 11.25 12.74
N ALA A 188 6.99 10.63 13.79
CA ALA A 188 5.61 10.82 14.24
C ALA A 188 5.32 12.29 14.63
N LEU A 189 6.23 12.94 15.37
CA LEU A 189 6.11 14.36 15.71
C LEU A 189 6.14 15.26 14.46
N LEU A 190 6.99 14.95 13.49
CA LEU A 190 7.02 15.68 12.22
C LEU A 190 5.74 15.48 11.41
N PHE A 191 5.13 14.29 11.43
CA PHE A 191 3.81 14.07 10.81
C PHE A 191 2.68 14.83 11.54
N LEU A 192 2.74 14.95 12.87
CA LEU A 192 1.81 15.81 13.60
C LEU A 192 1.97 17.29 13.21
N LEU A 193 3.20 17.76 13.07
CA LEU A 193 3.47 19.12 12.57
C LEU A 193 3.05 19.28 11.09
N ALA A 194 3.13 18.21 10.29
CA ALA A 194 2.70 18.21 8.90
C ALA A 194 1.19 18.50 8.74
N LEU A 195 0.37 18.29 9.78
CA LEU A 195 -1.05 18.66 9.76
C LEU A 195 -1.28 20.17 9.57
N LEU A 196 -0.34 21.01 10.02
CA LEU A 196 -0.38 22.46 9.78
C LEU A 196 -0.15 22.80 8.30
N PHE A 197 0.48 21.90 7.55
CA PHE A 197 0.72 21.99 6.13
C PHE A 197 -0.33 21.24 5.30
N SER A 198 -1.52 21.00 5.87
CA SER A 198 -2.64 20.37 5.16
C SER A 198 -2.98 21.03 3.80
N PRO A 199 -2.84 22.35 3.58
CA PRO A 199 -3.09 22.94 2.25
C PRO A 199 -2.10 22.45 1.20
N VAL A 200 -0.85 22.16 1.59
CA VAL A 200 0.16 21.58 0.69
C VAL A 200 -0.21 20.15 0.32
N ALA A 201 -0.71 19.37 1.28
CA ALA A 201 -1.22 18.02 1.00
C ALA A 201 -2.44 18.06 0.07
N GLU A 202 -3.35 19.02 0.25
CA GLU A 202 -4.48 19.23 -0.66
C GLU A 202 -4.06 19.69 -2.06
N MET A 203 -2.96 20.45 -2.19
CA MET A 203 -2.38 20.81 -3.48
C MET A 203 -1.82 19.58 -4.20
N ILE A 204 -1.10 18.72 -3.48
CA ILE A 204 -0.53 17.48 -4.01
C ILE A 204 -1.64 16.49 -4.42
N GLY A 205 -2.64 16.33 -3.55
CA GLY A 205 -3.81 15.48 -3.79
C GLY A 205 -4.91 16.17 -4.61
N GLY A 206 -4.66 17.37 -5.11
CA GLY A 206 -5.60 18.14 -5.91
C GLY A 206 -5.90 17.41 -7.21
N GLY A 207 -7.08 16.81 -7.31
CA GLY A 207 -7.52 16.12 -8.50
C GLY A 207 -7.68 17.10 -9.67
N TYR A 208 -7.18 16.72 -10.84
CA TYR A 208 -7.33 17.45 -12.08
C TYR A 208 -8.48 16.85 -12.91
N GLU A 209 -9.54 17.63 -13.10
CA GLU A 209 -10.70 17.19 -13.87
C GLU A 209 -10.41 17.31 -15.38
N VAL A 210 -10.30 16.18 -16.07
CA VAL A 210 -10.03 16.13 -17.51
C VAL A 210 -11.32 16.24 -18.32
N ARG A 211 -12.41 15.65 -17.79
CA ARG A 211 -13.76 15.65 -18.36
C ARG A 211 -14.75 15.49 -17.21
N LYS A 212 -16.00 15.93 -17.39
CA LYS A 212 -17.07 15.79 -16.37
C LYS A 212 -17.06 14.39 -15.75
N GLY A 213 -16.71 14.31 -14.47
CA GLY A 213 -16.70 13.07 -13.68
C GLY A 213 -15.42 12.21 -13.77
N VAL A 214 -14.40 12.64 -14.52
CA VAL A 214 -13.08 11.95 -14.59
C VAL A 214 -12.01 12.85 -13.98
N VAL A 215 -11.60 12.49 -12.77
CA VAL A 215 -10.58 13.18 -11.99
C VAL A 215 -9.30 12.35 -11.99
N LEU A 216 -8.21 12.96 -12.45
CA LEU A 216 -6.88 12.37 -12.46
C LEU A 216 -6.00 13.02 -11.39
N TYR A 217 -4.95 12.31 -10.95
CA TYR A 217 -4.01 12.79 -9.94
C TYR A 217 -2.58 12.73 -10.48
N PRO A 218 -2.23 13.60 -11.46
CA PRO A 218 -0.95 13.53 -12.15
C PRO A 218 0.27 13.85 -11.26
N ILE A 219 0.06 14.42 -10.07
CA ILE A 219 1.12 14.75 -9.12
C ILE A 219 1.48 13.55 -8.23
N THR A 220 0.49 12.79 -7.76
CA THR A 220 0.70 11.60 -6.92
C THR A 220 1.03 10.36 -7.74
N ALA A 221 0.48 10.26 -8.96
CA ALA A 221 0.66 9.11 -9.86
C ALA A 221 2.13 8.70 -10.08
N PRO A 222 3.09 9.60 -10.37
CA PRO A 222 4.51 9.26 -10.48
C PRO A 222 5.07 8.56 -9.25
N VAL A 223 4.67 9.04 -8.07
CA VAL A 223 5.16 8.53 -6.79
C VAL A 223 4.60 7.15 -6.53
N LEU A 224 3.32 6.90 -6.84
CA LEU A 224 2.72 5.58 -6.76
C LEU A 224 3.44 4.56 -7.67
N ILE A 225 3.76 4.95 -8.91
CA ILE A 225 4.50 4.09 -9.85
C ILE A 225 5.90 3.75 -9.31
N ILE A 226 6.62 4.76 -8.81
CA ILE A 226 7.98 4.57 -8.27
C ILE A 226 7.93 3.73 -7.00
N VAL A 227 7.07 4.04 -6.04
CA VAL A 227 6.93 3.28 -4.78
C VAL A 227 6.54 1.84 -5.08
N GLY A 228 5.58 1.62 -5.97
CA GLY A 228 5.19 0.29 -6.41
C GLY A 228 6.36 -0.49 -7.02
N SER A 229 7.21 0.16 -7.83
CA SER A 229 8.44 -0.47 -8.36
C SER A 229 9.44 -0.87 -7.27
N LEU A 230 9.57 -0.06 -6.22
CA LEU A 230 10.43 -0.38 -5.07
C LEU A 230 9.88 -1.58 -4.28
N MET A 231 8.56 -1.65 -4.08
CA MET A 231 7.93 -2.79 -3.39
C MET A 231 8.06 -4.10 -4.18
N VAL A 232 8.00 -4.04 -5.51
CA VAL A 232 8.17 -5.21 -6.39
C VAL A 232 9.55 -5.84 -6.28
N SER A 233 10.58 -5.11 -5.85
CA SER A 233 11.94 -5.67 -5.65
C SER A 233 11.97 -6.93 -4.76
N ASN A 234 11.00 -7.09 -3.85
CA ASN A 234 10.86 -8.27 -2.99
C ASN A 234 10.47 -9.56 -3.74
N ILE A 235 10.13 -9.47 -5.03
CA ILE A 235 9.76 -10.64 -5.85
C ILE A 235 10.88 -11.68 -5.94
N VAL A 236 12.13 -11.26 -5.73
CA VAL A 236 13.31 -12.14 -5.72
C VAL A 236 13.33 -13.10 -4.53
N ASN A 237 12.58 -12.82 -3.47
CA ASN A 237 12.51 -13.66 -2.27
C ASN A 237 11.51 -14.83 -2.41
N ILE A 238 10.77 -14.90 -3.51
CA ILE A 238 9.82 -15.99 -3.79
C ILE A 238 10.59 -17.13 -4.47
N ASP A 239 10.46 -18.37 -3.98
CA ASP A 239 11.05 -19.54 -4.62
C ASP A 239 10.25 -19.95 -5.87
N TRP A 240 10.64 -19.38 -7.00
CA TRP A 240 10.01 -19.64 -8.30
C TRP A 240 10.19 -21.07 -8.81
N ARG A 241 11.12 -21.87 -8.25
CA ARG A 241 11.34 -23.26 -8.67
C ARG A 241 10.29 -24.20 -8.11
N ARG A 242 9.63 -23.81 -7.02
CA ARG A 242 8.62 -24.61 -6.33
C ARG A 242 7.23 -24.20 -6.77
N TRP A 243 6.64 -24.98 -7.68
CA TRP A 243 5.30 -24.74 -8.23
C TRP A 243 4.19 -24.67 -7.16
N ASP A 244 4.36 -25.39 -6.04
CA ASP A 244 3.45 -25.36 -4.90
C ASP A 244 3.46 -24.03 -4.13
N GLU A 245 4.43 -23.15 -4.39
CA GLU A 245 4.58 -21.84 -3.75
C GLU A 245 4.51 -20.69 -4.77
N SER A 246 5.07 -20.88 -5.95
CA SER A 246 5.16 -19.85 -6.99
C SER A 246 3.81 -19.57 -7.66
N LEU A 247 2.97 -20.59 -7.91
CA LEU A 247 1.67 -20.40 -8.54
C LEU A 247 0.68 -19.62 -7.64
N PRO A 248 0.48 -19.97 -6.35
CA PRO A 248 -0.33 -19.15 -5.45
C PRO A 248 0.18 -17.71 -5.33
N SER A 249 1.50 -17.55 -5.25
CA SER A 249 2.13 -16.21 -5.19
C SER A 249 1.81 -15.42 -6.47
N PHE A 250 1.98 -16.02 -7.65
CA PHE A 250 1.65 -15.40 -8.93
C PHE A 250 0.18 -14.96 -9.01
N LEU A 251 -0.75 -15.80 -8.53
CA LEU A 251 -2.17 -15.47 -8.50
C LEU A 251 -2.45 -14.23 -7.62
N VAL A 252 -1.75 -14.09 -6.49
CA VAL A 252 -1.84 -12.87 -5.67
C VAL A 252 -1.27 -11.65 -6.40
N LEU A 253 -0.10 -11.82 -7.02
CA LEU A 253 0.61 -10.75 -7.74
C LEU A 253 -0.26 -10.13 -8.83
N ILE A 254 -0.90 -10.96 -9.65
CA ILE A 254 -1.73 -10.50 -10.76
C ILE A 254 -3.18 -10.22 -10.32
N GLY A 255 -3.68 -10.93 -9.31
CA GLY A 255 -5.04 -10.81 -8.82
C GLY A 255 -5.35 -9.42 -8.30
N MET A 256 -4.49 -8.88 -7.42
CA MET A 256 -4.72 -7.57 -6.79
C MET A 256 -4.94 -6.43 -7.80
N PRO A 257 -4.08 -6.21 -8.82
CA PRO A 257 -4.33 -5.18 -9.82
C PRO A 257 -5.53 -5.47 -10.71
N LEU A 258 -5.74 -6.72 -11.13
CA LEU A 258 -6.82 -7.05 -12.06
C LEU A 258 -8.21 -7.00 -11.44
N THR A 259 -8.35 -7.29 -10.15
CA THR A 259 -9.63 -7.17 -9.43
C THR A 259 -9.85 -5.79 -8.84
N TYR A 260 -8.86 -4.89 -8.95
CA TYR A 260 -8.84 -3.60 -8.26
C TYR A 260 -9.07 -3.71 -6.74
N SER A 261 -8.72 -4.85 -6.15
CA SER A 261 -9.05 -5.21 -4.76
C SER A 261 -7.95 -6.06 -4.15
N ILE A 262 -7.31 -5.50 -3.12
CA ILE A 262 -6.27 -6.21 -2.34
C ILE A 262 -6.87 -7.49 -1.74
N ALA A 263 -8.08 -7.40 -1.18
CA ALA A 263 -8.75 -8.52 -0.53
C ALA A 263 -9.05 -9.67 -1.51
N ASP A 264 -9.50 -9.36 -2.73
CA ASP A 264 -9.84 -10.39 -3.72
C ASP A 264 -8.58 -11.00 -4.34
N GLY A 265 -7.56 -10.19 -4.64
CA GLY A 265 -6.26 -10.70 -5.08
C GLY A 265 -5.63 -11.63 -4.04
N MET A 266 -5.77 -11.28 -2.76
CA MET A 266 -5.38 -12.14 -1.66
C MET A 266 -6.17 -13.43 -1.57
N ALA A 267 -7.48 -13.37 -1.74
CA ALA A 267 -8.35 -14.54 -1.70
C ALA A 267 -7.86 -15.62 -2.67
N LEU A 268 -7.47 -15.23 -3.89
CA LEU A 268 -6.92 -16.13 -4.89
C LEU A 268 -5.69 -16.89 -4.38
N GLY A 269 -4.79 -16.20 -3.66
CA GLY A 269 -3.61 -16.84 -3.04
C GLY A 269 -3.94 -17.74 -1.86
N PHE A 270 -4.72 -17.22 -0.90
CA PHE A 270 -5.05 -17.94 0.32
C PHE A 270 -5.92 -19.16 0.06
N ILE A 271 -6.73 -19.18 -1.00
CA ILE A 271 -7.49 -20.37 -1.43
C ILE A 271 -6.57 -21.33 -2.19
N SER A 272 -5.81 -20.83 -3.17
CA SER A 272 -5.00 -21.70 -4.05
C SER A 272 -3.84 -22.37 -3.32
N TYR A 273 -3.19 -21.70 -2.37
CA TYR A 273 -2.04 -22.23 -1.63
C TYR A 273 -2.34 -23.55 -0.87
N PRO A 274 -3.30 -23.60 0.07
CA PRO A 274 -3.66 -24.85 0.74
C PRO A 274 -4.23 -25.88 -0.24
N ALA A 275 -5.02 -25.47 -1.24
CA ALA A 275 -5.60 -26.39 -2.21
C ALA A 275 -4.52 -27.12 -3.02
N ILE A 276 -3.54 -26.39 -3.56
CA ILE A 276 -2.43 -26.95 -4.33
C ILE A 276 -1.55 -27.83 -3.43
N LYS A 277 -1.22 -27.38 -2.21
CA LYS A 277 -0.41 -28.16 -1.26
C LYS A 277 -1.07 -29.49 -0.89
N VAL A 278 -2.40 -29.53 -0.71
CA VAL A 278 -3.14 -30.76 -0.48
C VAL A 278 -3.05 -31.69 -1.70
N LEU A 279 -3.29 -31.16 -2.90
CA LEU A 279 -3.22 -31.94 -4.14
C LEU A 279 -1.82 -32.46 -4.47
N CYS A 280 -0.78 -31.73 -4.07
CA CYS A 280 0.62 -32.15 -4.18
C CYS A 280 1.06 -33.13 -3.08
N GLY A 281 0.15 -33.59 -2.20
CA GLY A 281 0.45 -34.54 -1.14
C GLY A 281 1.25 -33.96 0.03
N LYS A 282 1.30 -32.63 0.18
CA LYS A 282 1.99 -31.91 1.25
C LYS A 282 1.04 -31.12 2.17
N PRO A 283 -0.05 -31.70 2.68
CA PRO A 283 -1.01 -30.96 3.52
C PRO A 283 -0.41 -30.51 4.87
N LYS A 284 0.64 -31.19 5.36
CA LYS A 284 1.29 -30.87 6.63
C LYS A 284 2.21 -29.64 6.56
N ASP A 285 2.58 -29.21 5.36
CA ASP A 285 3.41 -28.00 5.17
C ASP A 285 2.62 -26.72 5.45
N VAL A 286 1.29 -26.79 5.42
CA VAL A 286 0.42 -25.62 5.54
C VAL A 286 -0.12 -25.52 6.96
N HIS A 287 0.09 -24.37 7.58
CA HIS A 287 -0.43 -24.10 8.91
C HIS A 287 -1.97 -24.07 8.90
N TRP A 288 -2.61 -24.62 9.94
CA TRP A 288 -4.08 -24.74 10.02
C TRP A 288 -4.83 -23.41 9.83
N CYS A 289 -4.24 -22.29 10.28
CA CYS A 289 -4.80 -20.94 10.09
C CYS A 289 -5.02 -20.60 8.61
N LEU A 290 -4.15 -21.07 7.70
CA LEU A 290 -4.29 -20.81 6.27
C LEU A 290 -5.49 -21.57 5.68
N TYR A 291 -5.79 -22.76 6.19
CA TYR A 291 -7.01 -23.48 5.82
C TYR A 291 -8.27 -22.78 6.33
N LEU A 292 -8.23 -22.22 7.55
CA LEU A 292 -9.32 -21.41 8.08
C LEU A 292 -9.57 -20.18 7.20
N ILE A 293 -8.51 -19.44 6.85
CA ILE A 293 -8.61 -18.25 5.98
C ILE A 293 -9.15 -18.62 4.59
N ALA A 294 -8.66 -19.72 4.01
CA ALA A 294 -9.18 -20.24 2.74
C ALA A 294 -10.68 -20.53 2.81
N ALA A 295 -11.13 -21.20 3.89
CA ALA A 295 -12.53 -21.50 4.10
C ALA A 295 -13.39 -20.22 4.26
N LEU A 296 -12.89 -19.21 4.97
CA LEU A 296 -13.57 -17.92 5.12
C LEU A 296 -13.74 -17.20 3.77
N PHE A 297 -12.69 -17.17 2.93
CA PHE A 297 -12.80 -16.58 1.60
C PHE A 297 -13.74 -17.35 0.68
N VAL A 298 -13.71 -18.68 0.73
CA VAL A 298 -14.65 -19.52 -0.02
C VAL A 298 -16.08 -19.21 0.41
N LEU A 299 -16.34 -19.17 1.73
CA LEU A 299 -17.66 -18.84 2.27
C LEU A 299 -18.11 -17.45 1.80
N ARG A 300 -17.23 -16.44 1.83
CA ARG A 300 -17.50 -15.09 1.33
C ARG A 300 -18.06 -15.11 -0.09
N TYR A 301 -17.38 -15.78 -1.02
CA TYR A 301 -17.80 -15.82 -2.44
C TYR A 301 -19.03 -16.69 -2.70
N PHE A 302 -19.40 -17.58 -1.77
CA PHE A 302 -20.65 -18.34 -1.86
C PHE A 302 -21.85 -17.59 -1.27
N THR A 303 -21.62 -16.68 -0.32
CA THR A 303 -22.68 -15.87 0.30
C THR A 303 -22.95 -14.54 -0.39
N TYR A 304 -22.03 -14.09 -1.27
CA TYR A 304 -22.12 -12.86 -2.05
C TYR A 304 -22.53 -13.17 -3.49
#